data_AF-A0A7S2G3M0-F1
#
_entry.id   AF-A0A7S2G3M0-F1
#
_cell.length_a   1.000
_cell.length_b   1.000
_cell.length_c   1.000
_cell.angle_alpha   90.00
_cell.angle_beta   90.00
_cell.angle_gamma   90.00
#
_symmetry.space_group_name_H-M   'P 1'
#
loop_
_entity.id
_entity.type
_entity.pdbx_description
1 polymer ?
#
loop_
_entity_poly.entity_id
_entity_poly.type
_entity_poly.pdbx_seq_one_letter_code
_entity_poly.pdbx_strand_id
1 'polypeptide(L)'
;LCSSKPINGGIFIFNPRTGQLFLKIIHTSVWAGQKRLGQLAKWKTAEEVANLLRGLPIEEQPKQIIVTRKGMLDPLEVHLLDFPNIVIKGSELQLPFQACLKVEKFGDLILKATEPQMVLFNIYDDWLKTISSYTAFSRLILILRALHVAQDRTKVILRPDKSVVTEPHHIWPTLTDEQWIKVEVALKDLILADYGKKNNVNVASLTQSEVRDIILGMEIAPPSLQRQQIAEVEKQAREQSQLTAVTTATTNVHGEEMVVTTTSQYEQQTFSSKTDWRVRAISATNLHLRTNHIYVSSDDIRESGYTYVLPKNVLSKFICVSDLRTQIAGYMYGVSPPDNEQVKEVRCIVLVPQVGNHVGVTLPHMLPEHDYLEDLEPLGWLHTQPNELPQLPPGDVVQHARIMDDNKSWDGEKTIMITCSFTPGSCSLTAYKLTPQGYEWGQKNRESQGQNPQGYGSQMYEKVQMLLSDRFHGFFMVPSTGVWNYNFMGVQHSAGMKYDLKLDNPKEFYAEAHRPAHFMNFATMEEVEQAAEADHEDYFD
;
A
#
# COMPACT_ATOMS: atom_id res chain seq x y z
N LEU A 1 -13.66 23.10 -10.03
CA LEU A 1 -15.00 22.46 -9.99
C LEU A 1 -14.80 20.94 -9.98
N CYS A 2 -14.76 20.30 -8.81
CA CYS A 2 -14.70 18.83 -8.76
C CYS A 2 -16.07 18.25 -9.09
N SER A 3 -16.18 17.59 -10.25
CA SER A 3 -17.34 16.78 -10.60
C SER A 3 -17.13 15.38 -10.03
N SER A 4 -17.94 14.97 -9.05
CA SER A 4 -17.95 13.60 -8.52
C SER A 4 -18.98 12.77 -9.29
N LYS A 5 -18.54 11.68 -9.92
CA LYS A 5 -19.44 10.69 -10.53
C LYS A 5 -19.77 9.62 -9.49
N PRO A 6 -21.05 9.31 -9.24
CA PRO A 6 -21.42 8.23 -8.32
C PRO A 6 -21.02 6.88 -8.91
N ILE A 7 -20.57 5.97 -8.05
CA ILE A 7 -20.28 4.56 -8.36
C ILE A 7 -21.30 3.66 -7.64
N ASN A 8 -21.23 2.35 -7.91
CA ASN A 8 -22.05 1.37 -7.19
C ASN A 8 -21.77 1.41 -5.67
N GLY A 9 -22.82 1.23 -4.88
CA GLY A 9 -22.75 1.16 -3.42
C GLY A 9 -23.30 -0.15 -2.88
N GLY A 10 -23.14 -0.36 -1.57
CA GLY A 10 -23.68 -1.52 -0.87
C GLY A 10 -24.27 -1.14 0.49
N ILE A 11 -25.45 -1.64 0.80
CA ILE A 11 -26.04 -1.60 2.15
C ILE A 11 -25.72 -2.92 2.83
N PHE A 12 -25.11 -2.84 4.00
CA PHE A 12 -24.74 -4.00 4.82
C PHE A 12 -25.75 -4.14 5.97
N ILE A 13 -26.54 -5.22 5.95
CA ILE A 13 -27.48 -5.56 7.01
C ILE A 13 -27.03 -6.90 7.59
N PHE A 14 -26.64 -6.90 8.86
CA PHE A 14 -25.87 -7.99 9.44
C PHE A 14 -26.49 -8.47 10.76
N ASN A 15 -26.66 -9.78 10.89
CA ASN A 15 -27.04 -10.43 12.15
C ASN A 15 -25.79 -10.92 12.90
N PRO A 16 -25.38 -10.27 14.00
CA PRO A 16 -24.16 -10.62 14.72
C PRO A 16 -24.22 -11.96 15.44
N ARG A 17 -25.42 -12.54 15.62
CA ARG A 17 -25.56 -13.86 16.24
C ARG A 17 -25.26 -14.98 15.25
N THR A 18 -25.81 -14.89 14.05
CA THR A 18 -25.77 -15.98 13.06
C THR A 18 -24.67 -15.81 12.02
N GLY A 19 -24.12 -14.60 11.86
CA GLY A 19 -23.18 -14.31 10.77
C GLY A 19 -23.87 -13.90 9.48
N GLN A 20 -25.20 -13.97 9.40
CA GLN A 20 -25.95 -13.70 8.18
C GLN A 20 -25.83 -12.22 7.78
N LEU A 21 -25.33 -11.99 6.57
CA LEU A 21 -25.15 -10.69 5.95
C LEU A 21 -26.03 -10.59 4.70
N PHE A 22 -26.98 -9.67 4.72
CA PHE A 22 -27.70 -9.22 3.54
C PHE A 22 -26.95 -8.03 2.96
N LEU A 23 -26.33 -8.23 1.80
CA LEU A 23 -25.65 -7.19 1.04
C LEU A 23 -26.57 -6.73 -0.10
N LYS A 24 -27.21 -5.58 0.07
CA LYS A 24 -27.98 -4.96 -1.01
C LYS A 24 -27.08 -4.06 -1.84
N ILE A 25 -26.86 -4.43 -3.09
CA ILE A 25 -26.10 -3.63 -4.05
C ILE A 25 -27.00 -2.53 -4.60
N ILE A 26 -26.51 -1.29 -4.55
CA ILE A 26 -27.16 -0.10 -5.09
C ILE A 26 -26.41 0.33 -6.35
N HIS A 27 -26.99 0.05 -7.51
CA HIS A 27 -26.40 0.39 -8.79
C HIS A 27 -26.43 1.90 -9.06
N THR A 28 -25.47 2.40 -9.85
CA THR A 28 -25.38 3.82 -10.22
C THR A 28 -26.65 4.42 -10.83
N SER A 29 -27.48 3.60 -11.48
CA SER A 29 -28.75 4.01 -12.07
C SER A 29 -29.72 4.64 -11.07
N VAL A 30 -29.64 4.26 -9.77
CA VAL A 30 -30.49 4.83 -8.71
C VAL A 30 -30.23 6.33 -8.50
N TRP A 31 -29.03 6.80 -8.86
CA TRP A 31 -28.61 8.19 -8.69
C TRP A 31 -28.88 9.06 -9.92
N ALA A 32 -29.29 8.46 -11.05
CA ALA A 32 -29.48 9.16 -12.30
C ALA A 32 -30.58 10.23 -12.20
N GLY A 33 -30.25 11.48 -12.57
CA GLY A 33 -31.19 12.61 -12.53
C GLY A 33 -31.53 13.14 -11.13
N GLN A 34 -30.93 12.58 -10.07
CA GLN A 34 -31.23 12.96 -8.70
C GLN A 34 -30.32 14.06 -8.17
N LYS A 35 -30.86 14.90 -7.27
CA LYS A 35 -30.11 15.94 -6.54
C LYS A 35 -30.01 15.57 -5.06
N ARG A 36 -29.05 16.17 -4.34
CA ARG A 36 -28.83 15.96 -2.89
C ARG A 36 -28.61 14.47 -2.53
N LEU A 37 -27.73 13.81 -3.28
CA LEU A 37 -27.47 12.37 -3.17
C LEU A 37 -27.15 11.89 -1.75
N GLY A 38 -26.48 12.71 -0.93
CA GLY A 38 -26.17 12.36 0.46
C GLY A 38 -27.41 12.19 1.36
N GLN A 39 -28.47 12.96 1.13
CA GLN A 39 -29.75 12.76 1.82
C GLN A 39 -30.48 11.56 1.22
N LEU A 40 -30.57 11.51 -0.11
CA LEU A 40 -31.25 10.42 -0.83
C LEU A 40 -30.69 9.04 -0.45
N ALA A 41 -29.38 8.90 -0.29
CA ALA A 41 -28.75 7.65 0.10
C ALA A 41 -29.28 7.10 1.43
N LYS A 42 -29.55 7.98 2.42
CA LYS A 42 -30.09 7.56 3.72
C LYS A 42 -31.53 7.06 3.61
N TRP A 43 -32.36 7.79 2.86
CA TRP A 43 -33.76 7.42 2.62
C TRP A 43 -33.88 6.14 1.80
N LYS A 44 -33.09 5.99 0.74
CA LYS A 44 -33.01 4.75 -0.04
C LYS A 44 -32.51 3.58 0.78
N THR A 45 -31.56 3.82 1.70
CA THR A 45 -31.12 2.77 2.63
C THR A 45 -32.26 2.32 3.54
N ALA A 46 -33.03 3.25 4.11
CA ALA A 46 -34.17 2.92 4.97
C ALA A 46 -35.29 2.18 4.22
N GLU A 47 -35.57 2.60 2.98
CA GLU A 47 -36.52 1.94 2.09
C GLU A 47 -36.13 0.49 1.80
N GLU A 48 -34.87 0.23 1.43
CA GLU A 48 -34.39 -1.12 1.15
C GLU A 48 -34.36 -2.01 2.41
N VAL A 49 -34.05 -1.44 3.57
CA VAL A 49 -34.16 -2.15 4.86
C VAL A 49 -35.61 -2.54 5.13
N ALA A 50 -36.57 -1.62 4.96
CA ALA A 50 -37.99 -1.92 5.14
C ALA A 50 -38.48 -2.98 4.15
N ASN A 51 -38.04 -2.92 2.89
CA ASN A 51 -38.37 -3.92 1.88
C ASN A 51 -37.82 -5.31 2.21
N LEU A 52 -36.59 -5.39 2.74
CA LEU A 52 -36.04 -6.64 3.24
C LEU A 52 -36.91 -7.22 4.37
N LEU A 53 -37.30 -6.39 5.35
CA LEU A 53 -38.11 -6.84 6.48
C LEU A 53 -39.51 -7.34 6.06
N ARG A 54 -40.14 -6.68 5.07
CA ARG A 54 -41.41 -7.14 4.49
C ARG A 54 -41.25 -8.49 3.78
N GLY A 55 -40.06 -8.79 3.25
CA GLY A 55 -39.74 -10.06 2.60
C GLY A 55 -39.44 -11.20 3.59
N LEU A 56 -39.19 -10.92 4.86
CA LEU A 56 -38.90 -11.94 5.87
C LEU A 56 -40.18 -12.44 6.56
N PRO A 57 -40.29 -13.75 6.83
CA PRO A 57 -41.32 -14.29 7.73
C PRO A 57 -41.30 -13.58 9.08
N ILE A 58 -42.46 -13.43 9.73
CA ILE A 58 -42.59 -12.73 11.03
C ILE A 58 -41.65 -13.33 12.09
N GLU A 59 -41.39 -14.63 12.04
CA GLU A 59 -40.49 -15.36 12.93
C GLU A 59 -39.01 -14.99 12.77
N GLU A 60 -38.62 -14.54 11.58
CA GLU A 60 -37.25 -14.13 11.24
C GLU A 60 -37.03 -12.61 11.37
N GLN A 61 -38.11 -11.85 11.59
CA GLN A 61 -38.01 -10.40 11.74
C GLN A 61 -37.23 -10.03 13.02
N PRO A 62 -36.31 -9.04 12.94
CA PRO A 62 -35.49 -8.66 14.07
C PRO A 62 -36.31 -7.88 15.10
N LYS A 63 -36.05 -8.12 16.38
CA LYS A 63 -36.64 -7.32 17.47
C LYS A 63 -35.98 -5.94 17.63
N GLN A 64 -34.73 -5.81 17.19
CA GLN A 64 -33.96 -4.59 17.31
C GLN A 64 -33.11 -4.36 16.05
N ILE A 65 -33.09 -3.11 15.57
CA ILE A 65 -32.21 -2.66 14.50
C ILE A 65 -31.24 -1.64 15.09
N ILE A 66 -29.94 -1.91 14.94
CA ILE A 66 -28.88 -1.03 15.42
C ILE A 66 -28.26 -0.32 14.21
N VAL A 67 -28.29 1.01 14.22
CA VAL A 67 -27.66 1.83 13.18
C VAL A 67 -26.28 2.29 13.63
N THR A 68 -25.31 2.22 12.72
CA THR A 68 -23.92 2.65 12.97
C THR A 68 -23.75 4.17 12.85
N ARG A 69 -24.70 4.87 12.21
CA ARG A 69 -24.67 6.32 12.02
C ARG A 69 -25.98 6.92 12.49
N LYS A 70 -25.91 7.92 13.38
CA LYS A 70 -27.08 8.61 13.95
C LYS A 70 -28.04 9.17 12.89
N GLY A 71 -27.51 9.65 11.76
CA GLY A 71 -28.34 10.17 10.65
C GLY A 71 -29.20 9.14 9.92
N MET A 72 -29.18 7.86 10.30
CA MET A 72 -30.08 6.82 9.80
C MET A 72 -31.31 6.59 10.70
N LEU A 73 -31.36 7.17 11.90
CA LEU A 73 -32.47 7.00 12.83
C LEU A 73 -33.78 7.51 12.23
N ASP A 74 -33.87 8.80 11.90
CA ASP A 74 -35.12 9.39 11.39
C ASP A 74 -35.64 8.70 10.11
N PRO A 75 -34.81 8.42 9.08
CA PRO A 75 -35.29 7.71 7.89
C PRO A 75 -35.85 6.31 8.19
N LEU A 76 -35.22 5.56 9.11
CA LEU A 76 -35.71 4.23 9.50
C LEU A 76 -36.98 4.31 10.35
N GLU A 77 -37.09 5.27 11.26
CA GLU A 77 -38.31 5.48 12.05
C GLU A 77 -39.52 5.74 11.13
N VAL A 78 -39.34 6.53 10.07
CA VAL A 78 -40.40 6.81 9.09
C VAL A 78 -40.73 5.59 8.23
N HIS A 79 -39.74 4.85 7.74
CA HIS A 79 -39.98 3.70 6.85
C HIS A 79 -40.45 2.43 7.59
N LEU A 80 -40.25 2.36 8.90
CA LEU A 80 -40.60 1.21 9.73
C LEU A 80 -41.84 1.41 10.61
N LEU A 81 -42.68 2.41 10.30
CA LEU A 81 -43.96 2.63 10.99
C LEU A 81 -44.89 1.40 10.95
N ASP A 82 -44.80 0.59 9.88
CA ASP A 82 -45.54 -0.66 9.74
C ASP A 82 -45.06 -1.78 10.69
N PHE A 83 -43.92 -1.57 11.37
CA PHE A 83 -43.26 -2.55 12.25
C PHE A 83 -43.13 -2.04 13.70
N PRO A 84 -44.25 -1.85 14.42
CA PRO A 84 -44.26 -1.19 15.73
C PRO A 84 -43.48 -1.94 16.83
N ASN A 85 -43.18 -3.22 16.63
CA ASN A 85 -42.47 -4.06 17.60
C ASN A 85 -40.93 -4.02 17.43
N ILE A 86 -40.42 -3.35 16.40
CA ILE A 86 -38.98 -3.28 16.11
C ILE A 86 -38.39 -2.03 16.76
N VAL A 87 -37.45 -2.22 17.68
CA VAL A 87 -36.77 -1.10 18.34
C VAL A 87 -35.58 -0.64 17.51
N ILE A 88 -35.56 0.64 17.14
CA ILE A 88 -34.43 1.26 16.41
C ILE A 88 -33.49 1.91 17.43
N LYS A 89 -32.19 1.59 17.37
CA LYS A 89 -31.16 2.11 18.29
C LYS A 89 -29.95 2.65 17.53
N GLY A 90 -29.38 3.74 18.01
CA GLY A 90 -28.07 4.22 17.55
C GLY A 90 -26.94 3.51 18.31
N SER A 91 -25.87 3.15 17.61
CA SER A 91 -24.62 2.72 18.24
C SER A 91 -23.75 3.92 18.61
N GLU A 92 -23.16 3.90 19.81
CA GLU A 92 -22.08 4.80 20.20
C GLU A 92 -20.70 4.30 19.73
N LEU A 93 -20.63 3.02 19.31
CA LEU A 93 -19.41 2.40 18.82
C LEU A 93 -19.20 2.73 17.34
N GLN A 94 -18.02 3.23 16.98
CA GLN A 94 -17.65 3.44 15.58
C GLN A 94 -17.13 2.15 14.95
N LEU A 95 -18.03 1.18 14.75
CA LEU A 95 -17.67 -0.12 14.19
C LEU A 95 -17.19 -0.01 12.73
N PRO A 96 -16.14 -0.74 12.32
CA PRO A 96 -15.44 -0.51 11.06
C PRO A 96 -16.09 -1.25 9.89
N PHE A 97 -17.42 -1.37 9.83
CA PHE A 97 -18.11 -2.13 8.77
C PHE A 97 -17.88 -1.60 7.35
N GLN A 98 -17.48 -0.33 7.20
CA GLN A 98 -17.02 0.20 5.91
C GLN A 98 -15.80 -0.55 5.36
N ALA A 99 -14.98 -1.16 6.23
CA ALA A 99 -13.84 -1.96 5.82
C ALA A 99 -14.25 -3.28 5.14
N CYS A 100 -15.52 -3.70 5.21
CA CYS A 100 -16.03 -4.82 4.41
C CYS A 100 -15.86 -4.56 2.91
N LEU A 101 -15.93 -3.30 2.46
CA LEU A 101 -15.68 -2.94 1.05
C LEU A 101 -14.24 -3.20 0.60
N LYS A 102 -13.29 -3.35 1.54
CA LYS A 102 -11.89 -3.66 1.27
C LYS A 102 -11.63 -5.16 1.09
N VAL A 103 -12.63 -6.00 1.36
CA VAL A 103 -12.61 -7.44 1.10
C VAL A 103 -12.93 -7.67 -0.37
N GLU A 104 -12.02 -8.32 -1.10
CA GLU A 104 -12.09 -8.51 -2.57
C GLU A 104 -13.43 -9.09 -3.01
N LYS A 105 -13.92 -10.13 -2.32
CA LYS A 105 -15.20 -10.79 -2.63
C LYS A 105 -16.39 -9.81 -2.62
N PHE A 106 -16.41 -8.85 -1.69
CA PHE A 106 -17.48 -7.85 -1.62
C PHE A 106 -17.23 -6.68 -2.56
N GLY A 107 -15.99 -6.17 -2.60
CA GLY A 107 -15.61 -5.04 -3.45
C GLY A 107 -15.84 -5.33 -4.94
N ASP A 108 -15.33 -6.47 -5.42
CA ASP A 108 -15.49 -6.89 -6.81
C ASP A 108 -16.94 -7.10 -7.20
N LEU A 109 -17.72 -7.74 -6.32
CA LEU A 109 -19.13 -8.00 -6.56
C LEU A 109 -19.94 -6.71 -6.70
N ILE A 110 -19.69 -5.72 -5.83
CA ILE A 110 -20.35 -4.42 -5.90
C ILE A 110 -19.93 -3.66 -7.16
N LEU A 111 -18.64 -3.66 -7.50
CA LEU A 111 -18.12 -2.94 -8.67
C LEU A 111 -18.59 -3.54 -9.99
N LYS A 112 -18.68 -4.87 -10.09
CA LYS A 112 -19.09 -5.59 -11.32
C LYS A 112 -20.60 -5.67 -11.52
N ALA A 113 -21.41 -5.33 -10.51
CA ALA A 113 -22.86 -5.40 -10.62
C ALA A 113 -23.41 -4.43 -11.68
N THR A 114 -24.26 -4.95 -12.57
CA THR A 114 -24.92 -4.19 -13.65
C THR A 114 -26.32 -3.72 -13.26
N GLU A 115 -26.88 -4.24 -12.17
CA GLU A 115 -28.22 -3.91 -11.68
C GLU A 115 -28.30 -4.00 -10.13
N PRO A 116 -29.30 -3.35 -9.50
CA PRO A 116 -29.53 -3.49 -8.07
C PRO A 116 -29.95 -4.92 -7.72
N GLN A 117 -29.23 -5.56 -6.80
CA GLN A 117 -29.51 -6.94 -6.38
C GLN A 117 -29.23 -7.16 -4.90
N MET A 118 -29.95 -8.10 -4.28
CA MET A 118 -29.72 -8.52 -2.90
C MET A 118 -28.92 -9.82 -2.91
N VAL A 119 -27.79 -9.83 -2.20
CA VAL A 119 -26.92 -11.01 -2.12
C VAL A 119 -26.78 -11.42 -0.66
N LEU A 120 -26.97 -12.71 -0.39
CA LEU A 120 -26.88 -13.29 0.93
C LEU A 120 -25.50 -13.90 1.16
N PHE A 121 -24.89 -13.58 2.30
CA PHE A 121 -23.63 -14.16 2.75
C PHE A 121 -23.76 -14.65 4.20
N ASN A 122 -22.88 -15.57 4.57
CA ASN A 122 -22.56 -15.81 5.98
C ASN A 122 -21.15 -15.27 6.24
N ILE A 123 -21.03 -14.11 6.89
CA ILE A 123 -19.73 -13.45 7.12
C ILE A 123 -18.85 -14.18 8.13
N TYR A 124 -19.39 -15.15 8.86
CA TYR A 124 -18.61 -15.99 9.76
C TYR A 124 -18.12 -17.27 9.09
N ASP A 125 -18.44 -17.49 7.81
CA ASP A 125 -18.17 -18.75 7.12
C ASP A 125 -18.68 -19.93 7.96
N ASP A 126 -17.78 -20.75 8.49
CA ASP A 126 -18.12 -21.88 9.36
C ASP A 126 -17.59 -21.78 10.80
N TRP A 127 -17.13 -20.59 11.23
CA TRP A 127 -16.58 -20.37 12.57
C TRP A 127 -17.52 -20.79 13.70
N LEU A 128 -18.84 -20.69 13.49
CA LEU A 128 -19.84 -21.07 14.50
C LEU A 128 -19.86 -22.58 14.83
N LYS A 129 -19.13 -23.41 14.07
CA LYS A 129 -18.92 -24.83 14.41
C LYS A 129 -17.95 -25.00 15.59
N THR A 130 -16.93 -24.15 15.71
CA THR A 130 -15.85 -24.29 16.71
C THR A 130 -15.88 -23.21 17.78
N ILE A 131 -16.43 -22.03 17.49
CA ILE A 131 -16.47 -20.90 18.42
C ILE A 131 -17.88 -20.31 18.59
N SER A 132 -18.09 -19.63 19.73
CA SER A 132 -19.35 -18.97 20.02
C SER A 132 -19.61 -17.77 19.10
N SER A 133 -20.87 -17.36 18.97
CA SER A 133 -21.23 -16.15 18.21
C SER A 133 -20.58 -14.88 18.76
N TYR A 134 -20.33 -14.82 20.07
CA TYR A 134 -19.63 -13.71 20.70
C TYR A 134 -18.17 -13.64 20.21
N THR A 135 -17.47 -14.78 20.26
CA THR A 135 -16.08 -14.89 19.78
C THR A 135 -15.98 -14.61 18.28
N ALA A 136 -16.92 -15.14 17.48
CA ALA A 136 -16.97 -14.90 16.04
C ALA A 136 -17.18 -13.42 15.70
N PHE A 137 -18.06 -12.74 16.45
CA PHE A 137 -18.25 -11.29 16.31
C PHE A 137 -16.98 -10.52 16.68
N SER A 138 -16.32 -10.88 17.79
CA SER A 138 -15.06 -10.25 18.21
C SER A 138 -13.95 -10.43 17.17
N ARG A 139 -13.80 -11.64 16.62
CA ARG A 139 -12.88 -11.95 15.51
C ARG A 139 -13.17 -11.07 14.30
N LEU A 140 -14.43 -11.00 13.87
CA LEU A 140 -14.84 -10.17 12.75
C LEU A 140 -14.48 -8.69 12.96
N ILE A 141 -14.83 -8.12 14.12
CA ILE A 141 -14.52 -6.71 14.41
C ILE A 141 -13.02 -6.46 14.44
N LEU A 142 -12.24 -7.40 14.98
CA LEU A 142 -10.77 -7.31 14.99
C LEU A 142 -10.20 -7.27 13.57
N ILE A 143 -10.66 -8.18 12.69
CA ILE A 143 -10.24 -8.22 11.29
C ILE A 143 -10.62 -6.93 10.56
N LEU A 144 -11.88 -6.49 10.68
CA LEU A 144 -12.37 -5.29 10.03
C LEU A 144 -11.67 -4.03 10.54
N ARG A 145 -11.35 -3.96 11.84
CA ARG A 145 -10.58 -2.84 12.41
C ARG A 145 -9.16 -2.82 11.86
N ALA A 146 -8.50 -3.97 11.79
CA ALA A 146 -7.17 -4.09 11.21
C ALA A 146 -7.17 -3.68 9.72
N LEU A 147 -8.15 -4.16 8.94
CA LEU A 147 -8.34 -3.75 7.52
C LEU A 147 -8.61 -2.24 7.37
N HIS A 148 -9.31 -1.63 8.34
CA HIS A 148 -9.55 -0.20 8.35
C HIS A 148 -8.23 0.58 8.51
N VAL A 149 -7.38 0.13 9.43
CA VAL A 149 -6.12 0.77 9.83
C VAL A 149 -4.98 0.52 8.83
N ALA A 150 -4.72 -0.73 8.48
CA ALA A 150 -3.57 -1.14 7.66
C ALA A 150 -3.92 -2.33 6.76
N GLN A 151 -4.70 -2.04 5.71
CA GLN A 151 -5.24 -3.02 4.77
C GLN A 151 -4.22 -4.03 4.24
N ASP A 152 -3.11 -3.55 3.66
CA ASP A 152 -2.10 -4.43 3.03
C ASP A 152 -1.50 -5.41 4.05
N ARG A 153 -1.12 -4.89 5.23
CA ARG A 153 -0.51 -5.69 6.29
C ARG A 153 -1.49 -6.69 6.90
N THR A 154 -2.76 -6.31 7.05
CA THR A 154 -3.82 -7.23 7.48
C THR A 154 -4.02 -8.37 6.50
N LYS A 155 -4.03 -8.09 5.18
CA LYS A 155 -4.16 -9.15 4.16
C LYS A 155 -3.00 -10.16 4.22
N VAL A 156 -1.79 -9.70 4.51
CA VAL A 156 -0.63 -10.57 4.74
C VAL A 156 -0.79 -11.40 6.01
N ILE A 157 -1.21 -10.78 7.12
CA ILE A 157 -1.42 -11.49 8.39
C ILE A 157 -2.50 -12.58 8.27
N LEU A 158 -3.57 -12.32 7.50
CA LEU A 158 -4.64 -13.30 7.28
C LEU A 158 -4.20 -14.53 6.48
N ARG A 159 -3.06 -14.47 5.78
CA ARG A 159 -2.51 -15.58 4.98
C ARG A 159 -1.06 -15.86 5.41
N PRO A 160 -0.86 -16.54 6.55
CA PRO A 160 0.46 -16.75 7.15
C PRO A 160 1.38 -17.64 6.30
N ASP A 161 0.81 -18.53 5.48
CA ASP A 161 1.56 -19.41 4.58
C ASP A 161 0.83 -19.54 3.23
N LYS A 162 1.52 -20.11 2.23
CA LYS A 162 0.97 -20.30 0.87
C LYS A 162 -0.04 -21.44 0.76
N SER A 163 -0.07 -22.36 1.73
CA SER A 163 -1.02 -23.48 1.74
C SER A 163 -2.42 -23.05 2.19
N VAL A 164 -2.51 -21.93 2.90
CA VAL A 164 -3.79 -21.33 3.29
C VAL A 164 -4.53 -20.81 2.07
N VAL A 165 -5.63 -21.49 1.75
CA VAL A 165 -6.59 -21.11 0.72
C VAL A 165 -7.88 -20.57 1.32
N THR A 166 -8.59 -19.75 0.56
CA THR A 166 -9.98 -19.36 0.86
C THR A 166 -10.88 -20.20 -0.03
N GLU A 167 -11.80 -20.96 0.56
CA GLU A 167 -12.73 -21.76 -0.22
C GLU A 167 -13.66 -20.85 -1.05
N PRO A 168 -14.13 -21.28 -2.24
CA PRO A 168 -14.94 -20.44 -3.12
C PRO A 168 -16.22 -19.87 -2.47
N HIS A 169 -16.81 -20.63 -1.54
CA HIS A 169 -18.00 -20.23 -0.81
C HIS A 169 -17.70 -19.43 0.47
N HIS A 170 -16.45 -19.44 0.95
CA HIS A 170 -16.00 -18.68 2.13
C HIS A 170 -15.51 -17.27 1.77
N ILE A 171 -15.48 -16.40 2.77
CA ILE A 171 -14.99 -15.03 2.69
C ILE A 171 -13.57 -14.94 3.26
N TRP A 172 -13.32 -15.65 4.35
CA TRP A 172 -12.05 -15.64 5.07
C TRP A 172 -11.19 -16.85 4.72
N PRO A 173 -9.86 -16.75 4.88
CA PRO A 173 -8.98 -17.90 4.70
C PRO A 173 -9.32 -19.04 5.67
N THR A 174 -9.27 -20.28 5.18
CA THR A 174 -9.53 -21.46 6.01
C THR A 174 -8.31 -21.70 6.90
N LEU A 175 -8.48 -21.47 8.20
CA LEU A 175 -7.45 -21.60 9.23
C LEU A 175 -7.94 -22.50 10.36
N THR A 176 -7.00 -23.23 10.96
CA THR A 176 -7.23 -23.96 12.22
C THR A 176 -7.40 -22.99 13.39
N ASP A 177 -8.00 -23.45 14.49
CA ASP A 177 -8.19 -22.62 15.69
C ASP A 177 -6.86 -22.10 16.26
N GLU A 178 -5.77 -22.90 16.20
CA GLU A 178 -4.44 -22.47 16.65
C GLU A 178 -3.85 -21.37 15.75
N GLN A 179 -4.02 -21.49 14.44
CA GLN A 179 -3.61 -20.44 13.50
C GLN A 179 -4.42 -19.16 13.72
N TRP A 180 -5.73 -19.28 13.95
CA TRP A 180 -6.59 -18.13 14.28
C TRP A 180 -6.10 -17.37 15.51
N ILE A 181 -5.69 -18.06 16.58
CA ILE A 181 -5.14 -17.40 17.77
C ILE A 181 -3.91 -16.55 17.41
N LYS A 182 -2.98 -17.09 16.62
CA LYS A 182 -1.76 -16.38 16.19
C LYS A 182 -2.11 -15.16 15.33
N VAL A 183 -3.05 -15.32 14.40
CA VAL A 183 -3.57 -14.25 13.55
C VAL A 183 -4.25 -13.16 14.38
N GLU A 184 -5.13 -13.51 15.31
CA GLU A 184 -5.83 -12.55 16.17
C GLU A 184 -4.85 -11.73 17.02
N VAL A 185 -3.82 -12.35 17.58
CA VAL A 185 -2.76 -11.62 18.32
C VAL A 185 -2.05 -10.64 17.39
N ALA A 186 -1.64 -11.07 16.19
CA ALA A 186 -0.97 -10.20 15.23
C ALA A 186 -1.86 -9.03 14.76
N LEU A 187 -3.16 -9.25 14.57
CA LEU A 187 -4.12 -8.20 14.20
C LEU A 187 -4.31 -7.19 15.35
N LYS A 188 -4.42 -7.67 16.59
CA LYS A 188 -4.49 -6.81 17.78
C LYS A 188 -3.25 -5.94 17.90
N ASP A 189 -2.06 -6.52 17.78
CA ASP A 189 -0.80 -5.79 17.90
C ASP A 189 -0.62 -4.76 16.79
N LEU A 190 -1.08 -5.07 15.57
CA LEU A 190 -1.12 -4.13 14.45
C LEU A 190 -1.99 -2.91 14.74
N ILE A 191 -3.20 -3.11 15.29
CA ILE A 191 -4.12 -2.03 15.65
C ILE A 191 -3.53 -1.17 16.76
N LEU A 192 -2.98 -1.79 17.82
CA LEU A 192 -2.39 -1.08 18.94
C LEU A 192 -1.14 -0.30 18.52
N ALA A 193 -0.29 -0.85 17.67
CA ALA A 193 0.89 -0.16 17.15
C ALA A 193 0.53 1.10 16.36
N ASP A 194 -0.52 1.06 15.54
CA ASP A 194 -1.02 2.24 14.84
C ASP A 194 -1.59 3.29 15.81
N TYR A 195 -2.37 2.87 16.80
CA TYR A 195 -2.88 3.76 17.84
C TYR A 195 -1.75 4.43 18.63
N GLY A 196 -0.76 3.65 19.08
CA GLY A 196 0.39 4.14 19.82
C GLY A 196 1.22 5.14 19.01
N LYS A 197 1.43 4.86 17.71
CA LYS A 197 2.13 5.79 16.80
C LYS A 197 1.36 7.09 16.58
N LYS A 198 0.03 7.03 16.38
CA LYS A 198 -0.79 8.22 16.13
C LYS A 198 -0.94 9.12 17.35
N ASN A 199 -1.01 8.53 18.54
CA ASN A 199 -1.25 9.25 19.79
C ASN A 199 0.01 9.43 20.64
N ASN A 200 1.17 8.96 20.16
CA ASN A 200 2.44 8.95 20.87
C ASN A 200 2.34 8.30 22.28
N VAL A 201 1.71 7.13 22.34
CA VAL A 201 1.47 6.35 23.57
C VAL A 201 2.21 5.03 23.50
N ASN A 202 2.86 4.64 24.60
CA ASN A 202 3.40 3.30 24.74
C ASN A 202 2.26 2.28 24.89
N VAL A 203 2.11 1.38 23.92
CA VAL A 203 1.05 0.36 23.91
C VAL A 203 1.08 -0.57 25.13
N ALA A 204 2.24 -0.75 25.76
CA ALA A 204 2.40 -1.59 26.94
C ALA A 204 1.74 -0.99 28.20
N SER A 205 1.47 0.32 28.22
CA SER A 205 0.80 0.97 29.36
C SER A 205 -0.74 0.90 29.28
N LEU A 206 -1.30 0.30 28.23
CA LEU A 206 -2.74 0.20 28.04
C LEU A 206 -3.34 -0.94 28.88
N THR A 207 -4.44 -0.64 29.56
CA THR A 207 -5.27 -1.62 30.27
C THR A 207 -6.10 -2.47 29.29
N GLN A 208 -6.59 -3.63 29.74
CA GLN A 208 -7.45 -4.49 28.90
C GLN A 208 -8.75 -3.81 28.46
N SER A 209 -9.33 -2.95 29.31
CA SER A 209 -10.47 -2.12 28.96
C SER A 209 -10.14 -1.13 27.85
N GLU A 210 -9.01 -0.41 27.94
CA GLU A 210 -8.59 0.53 26.91
C GLU A 210 -8.29 -0.18 25.58
N VAL A 211 -7.62 -1.34 25.61
CA VAL A 211 -7.39 -2.17 24.42
C VAL A 211 -8.71 -2.56 23.74
N ARG A 212 -9.68 -3.05 24.52
CA ARG A 212 -11.01 -3.40 24.00
C ARG A 212 -11.70 -2.20 23.38
N ASP A 213 -11.67 -1.06 24.07
CA ASP A 213 -12.37 0.15 23.65
C ASP A 213 -11.74 0.75 22.37
N ILE A 214 -10.42 0.68 22.21
CA ILE A 214 -9.70 1.00 20.95
C ILE A 214 -10.20 0.11 19.79
N ILE A 215 -10.27 -1.19 20.00
CA ILE A 215 -10.71 -2.15 18.96
C ILE A 215 -12.17 -1.90 18.58
N LEU A 216 -13.03 -1.61 19.55
CA LEU A 216 -14.44 -1.28 19.32
C LEU A 216 -14.64 0.14 18.74
N GLY A 217 -13.61 0.97 18.73
CA GLY A 217 -13.63 2.31 18.13
C GLY A 217 -14.32 3.35 19.02
N MET A 218 -14.14 3.24 20.34
CA MET A 218 -14.53 4.27 21.29
C MET A 218 -13.45 5.36 21.36
N GLU A 219 -13.86 6.60 21.57
CA GLU A 219 -12.93 7.70 21.86
C GLU A 219 -12.39 7.53 23.29
N ILE A 220 -11.11 7.19 23.40
CA ILE A 220 -10.41 7.12 24.69
C ILE A 220 -9.41 8.26 24.80
N ALA A 221 -9.34 8.86 25.99
CA ALA A 221 -8.29 9.81 26.31
C ALA A 221 -6.94 9.06 26.42
N PRO A 222 -5.84 9.59 25.85
CA PRO A 222 -4.52 8.99 26.01
C PRO A 222 -4.16 8.87 27.50
N PRO A 223 -3.53 7.75 27.93
CA PRO A 223 -3.10 7.58 29.31
C PRO A 223 -2.06 8.65 29.71
N SER A 224 -2.15 9.14 30.94
CA SER A 224 -1.27 10.21 31.45
C SER A 224 0.21 9.81 31.49
N LEU A 225 1.10 10.79 31.30
CA LEU A 225 2.57 10.58 31.30
C LEU A 225 3.09 9.87 32.55
N GLN A 226 2.51 10.16 33.71
CA GLN A 226 2.87 9.52 34.98
C GLN A 226 2.57 8.01 34.97
N ARG A 227 1.47 7.59 34.32
CA ARG A 227 1.09 6.17 34.20
C ARG A 227 2.00 5.43 33.22
N GLN A 228 2.46 6.12 32.18
CA GLN A 228 3.42 5.59 31.21
C GLN A 228 4.78 5.31 31.85
N GLN A 229 5.27 6.22 32.71
CA GLN A 229 6.53 6.04 33.44
C GLN A 229 6.50 4.84 34.41
N ILE A 230 5.38 4.63 35.11
CA ILE A 230 5.23 3.49 36.04
C ILE A 230 5.29 2.15 35.29
N ALA A 231 4.60 2.04 34.15
CA ALA A 231 4.62 0.82 33.34
C ALA A 231 6.01 0.51 32.75
N GLU A 232 6.79 1.53 32.42
CA GLU A 232 8.16 1.38 31.92
C GLU A 232 9.12 0.88 33.01
N VAL A 233 8.96 1.36 34.25
CA VAL A 233 9.72 0.88 35.42
C VAL A 233 9.35 -0.57 35.79
N GLU A 234 8.07 -0.94 35.77
CA GLU A 234 7.64 -2.32 36.04
C GLU A 234 8.14 -3.30 34.97
N LYS A 235 8.19 -2.89 33.71
CA LYS A 235 8.72 -3.70 32.62
C LYS A 235 10.22 -3.95 32.79
N GLN A 236 11.00 -2.91 33.13
CA GLN A 236 12.44 -3.06 33.43
C GLN A 236 12.69 -3.98 34.63
N ALA A 237 11.85 -3.92 35.67
CA ALA A 237 11.92 -4.81 36.83
C ALA A 237 11.60 -6.28 36.47
N ARG A 238 10.66 -6.52 35.54
CA ARG A 238 10.37 -7.88 35.03
C ARG A 238 11.49 -8.43 34.14
N GLU A 239 12.05 -7.60 33.27
CA GLU A 239 13.17 -8.00 32.40
C GLU A 239 14.44 -8.32 33.20
N GLN A 240 14.68 -7.64 34.33
CA GLN A 240 15.77 -7.96 35.24
C GLN A 240 15.58 -9.27 36.03
N SER A 241 14.35 -9.74 36.23
CA SER A 241 14.09 -10.96 37.03
C SER A 241 14.17 -12.27 36.23
N GLN A 242 14.34 -12.22 34.90
CA GLN A 242 14.46 -13.42 34.05
C GLN A 242 15.90 -13.76 33.61
N LEU A 243 16.92 -13.02 34.02
CA LEU A 243 18.32 -13.33 33.73
C LEU A 243 18.94 -14.20 34.82
N THR A 244 18.67 -15.51 34.81
CA THR A 244 19.53 -16.49 35.50
C THR A 244 20.27 -17.32 34.44
N ALA A 245 21.54 -16.95 34.18
CA ALA A 245 22.44 -17.72 33.33
C ALA A 245 22.92 -18.97 34.09
N VAL A 246 22.85 -20.15 33.47
CA VAL A 246 23.42 -21.39 34.01
C VAL A 246 24.82 -21.58 33.44
N THR A 247 25.83 -21.54 34.29
CA THR A 247 27.22 -21.89 33.96
C THR A 247 27.44 -23.39 34.17
N THR A 248 27.95 -24.08 33.15
CA THR A 248 28.33 -25.50 33.28
C THR A 248 29.83 -25.63 32.98
N ALA A 249 30.59 -26.17 33.94
CA ALA A 249 32.02 -26.45 33.79
C ALA A 249 32.22 -27.87 33.26
N THR A 250 32.98 -28.02 32.16
CA THR A 250 33.35 -29.33 31.60
C THR A 250 34.79 -29.31 31.09
N THR A 251 35.48 -30.44 31.20
CA THR A 251 36.92 -30.60 30.88
C THR A 251 37.08 -31.25 29.49
N ASN A 252 38.02 -30.77 28.68
CA ASN A 252 38.33 -31.44 27.41
C ASN A 252 39.24 -32.67 27.61
N VAL A 253 39.45 -33.45 26.54
CA VAL A 253 40.27 -34.68 26.50
C VAL A 253 41.75 -34.50 26.89
N HIS A 254 42.24 -33.28 27.07
CA HIS A 254 43.57 -32.93 27.54
C HIS A 254 43.59 -32.35 28.97
N GLY A 255 42.46 -32.33 29.69
CA GLY A 255 42.39 -32.03 31.12
C GLY A 255 42.30 -30.54 31.48
N GLU A 256 42.05 -29.65 30.53
CA GLU A 256 41.81 -28.22 30.80
C GLU A 256 40.31 -27.94 31.05
N GLU A 257 40.02 -27.17 32.10
CA GLU A 257 38.67 -26.85 32.57
C GLU A 257 38.06 -25.72 31.72
N MET A 258 37.01 -26.03 30.95
CA MET A 258 36.21 -25.05 30.21
C MET A 258 34.95 -24.69 30.99
N VAL A 259 34.80 -23.41 31.30
CA VAL A 259 33.55 -22.86 31.85
C VAL A 259 32.73 -22.31 30.68
N VAL A 260 31.66 -23.00 30.30
CA VAL A 260 30.74 -22.54 29.26
C VAL A 260 29.54 -21.88 29.94
N THR A 261 29.42 -20.56 29.76
CA THR A 261 28.24 -19.78 30.14
C THR A 261 27.25 -19.81 28.98
N THR A 262 26.22 -20.64 29.07
CA THR A 262 25.17 -20.66 28.04
C THR A 262 24.08 -19.67 28.42
N THR A 263 24.06 -18.50 27.78
CA THR A 263 22.90 -17.59 27.81
C THR A 263 21.78 -18.21 26.97
N SER A 264 20.58 -18.34 27.55
CA SER A 264 19.47 -19.03 26.88
C SER A 264 19.01 -18.30 25.61
N GLN A 265 19.10 -18.99 24.47
CA GLN A 265 18.14 -19.12 23.36
C GLN A 265 17.22 -17.95 22.90
N TYR A 266 17.54 -16.69 23.20
CA TYR A 266 16.79 -15.53 22.67
C TYR A 266 17.47 -14.85 21.46
N GLU A 267 18.72 -15.18 21.14
CA GLU A 267 19.43 -14.61 19.97
C GLU A 267 19.24 -15.40 18.66
N GLN A 268 18.49 -16.51 18.67
CA GLN A 268 18.11 -17.24 17.44
C GLN A 268 16.74 -16.84 16.88
N GLN A 269 15.96 -15.99 17.56
CA GLN A 269 14.75 -15.43 16.99
C GLN A 269 15.06 -14.11 16.27
N THR A 270 15.16 -14.21 14.95
CA THR A 270 15.05 -13.09 13.99
C THR A 270 16.30 -12.23 13.84
N PHE A 271 17.41 -12.86 13.45
CA PHE A 271 18.34 -12.19 12.52
C PHE A 271 17.68 -12.18 11.11
N SER A 272 16.54 -11.49 10.97
CA SER A 272 16.03 -11.18 9.64
C SER A 272 17.03 -10.22 9.01
N SER A 273 17.78 -10.70 8.02
CA SER A 273 18.61 -9.81 7.21
C SER A 273 17.73 -8.65 6.77
N LYS A 274 18.20 -7.40 6.95
CA LYS A 274 17.51 -6.12 6.64
C LYS A 274 17.07 -5.96 5.16
N THR A 275 17.08 -7.04 4.40
CA THR A 275 16.97 -7.21 2.95
C THR A 275 16.11 -8.45 2.59
N ASP A 276 14.99 -8.69 3.28
CA ASP A 276 14.02 -9.67 2.78
C ASP A 276 13.30 -9.11 1.53
N TRP A 277 13.91 -9.35 0.37
CA TRP A 277 13.40 -8.95 -0.92
C TRP A 277 12.10 -9.69 -1.28
N ARG A 278 11.81 -10.85 -0.67
CA ARG A 278 10.60 -11.65 -0.96
C ARG A 278 9.36 -10.98 -0.41
N VAL A 279 9.41 -10.47 0.82
CA VAL A 279 8.30 -9.69 1.42
C VAL A 279 8.00 -8.46 0.58
N ARG A 280 9.03 -7.78 0.09
CA ARG A 280 8.86 -6.63 -0.80
C ARG A 280 8.33 -7.02 -2.17
N ALA A 281 8.77 -8.14 -2.75
CA ALA A 281 8.26 -8.65 -4.01
C ALA A 281 6.75 -8.95 -3.95
N ILE A 282 6.29 -9.57 -2.86
CA ILE A 282 4.86 -9.81 -2.61
C ILE A 282 4.11 -8.48 -2.43
N SER A 283 4.71 -7.53 -1.70
CA SER A 283 4.08 -6.22 -1.49
C SER A 283 3.96 -5.42 -2.79
N ALA A 284 4.96 -5.53 -3.68
CA ALA A 284 5.00 -4.84 -4.97
C ALA A 284 3.88 -5.30 -5.93
N THR A 285 3.36 -6.54 -5.81
CA THR A 285 2.23 -6.99 -6.65
C THR A 285 0.96 -6.18 -6.39
N ASN A 286 0.85 -5.52 -5.23
CA ASN A 286 -0.30 -4.69 -4.86
C ASN A 286 -0.17 -3.21 -5.28
N LEU A 287 0.92 -2.81 -5.95
CA LEU A 287 1.14 -1.42 -6.35
C LEU A 287 0.03 -0.88 -7.28
N HIS A 288 -0.56 -1.75 -8.10
CA HIS A 288 -1.71 -1.43 -8.95
C HIS A 288 -2.93 -0.91 -8.16
N LEU A 289 -3.09 -1.27 -6.88
CA LEU A 289 -4.19 -0.74 -6.06
C LEU A 289 -4.03 0.75 -5.76
N ARG A 290 -2.79 1.24 -5.69
CA ARG A 290 -2.47 2.65 -5.39
C ARG A 290 -2.73 3.57 -6.57
N THR A 291 -2.75 3.04 -7.80
CA THR A 291 -3.05 3.83 -9.00
C THR A 291 -4.52 4.29 -9.06
N ASN A 292 -5.39 3.75 -8.20
CA ASN A 292 -6.78 4.21 -8.04
C ASN A 292 -6.88 5.56 -7.30
N HIS A 293 -5.90 5.88 -6.48
CA HIS A 293 -5.88 7.09 -5.65
C HIS A 293 -4.58 7.85 -5.89
N ILE A 294 -4.62 8.76 -6.86
CA ILE A 294 -3.48 9.60 -7.22
C ILE A 294 -3.77 11.05 -6.87
N TYR A 295 -2.94 11.62 -6.01
CA TYR A 295 -2.97 13.03 -5.64
C TYR A 295 -1.89 13.79 -6.41
N VAL A 296 -2.22 14.97 -6.92
CA VAL A 296 -1.28 15.84 -7.61
C VAL A 296 -1.16 17.12 -6.80
N SER A 297 0.05 17.45 -6.35
CA SER A 297 0.32 18.70 -5.67
C SER A 297 0.23 19.86 -6.67
N SER A 298 -0.77 20.71 -6.50
CA SER A 298 -0.91 21.97 -7.24
C SER A 298 -0.76 23.14 -6.26
N ASP A 299 0.36 23.85 -6.33
CA ASP A 299 0.47 25.18 -5.68
C ASP A 299 -0.13 26.25 -6.62
N ASP A 300 -0.39 27.45 -6.07
CA ASP A 300 -1.02 28.56 -6.79
C ASP A 300 -0.40 28.79 -8.18
N ILE A 301 -1.25 28.71 -9.19
CA ILE A 301 -0.89 28.78 -10.61
C ILE A 301 -0.19 30.11 -10.87
N ARG A 302 1.12 30.08 -11.12
CA ARG A 302 1.79 31.21 -11.74
C ARG A 302 1.36 31.21 -13.21
N GLU A 303 0.77 32.31 -13.67
CA GLU A 303 0.35 32.49 -15.07
C GLU A 303 1.55 32.40 -16.06
N SER A 304 2.78 32.50 -15.56
CA SER A 304 4.02 32.39 -16.33
C SER A 304 4.71 31.04 -16.07
N GLY A 305 4.51 30.05 -16.95
CA GLY A 305 5.22 28.77 -16.92
C GLY A 305 4.55 27.67 -17.75
N TYR A 306 5.32 26.64 -18.11
CA TYR A 306 4.78 25.48 -18.82
C TYR A 306 3.88 24.62 -17.93
N THR A 307 2.82 24.07 -18.51
CA THR A 307 1.97 23.04 -17.88
C THR A 307 2.30 21.67 -18.45
N TYR A 308 2.64 20.73 -17.57
CA TYR A 308 3.03 19.37 -17.98
C TYR A 308 1.86 18.40 -17.87
N VAL A 309 1.59 17.65 -18.92
CA VAL A 309 0.49 16.69 -18.96
C VAL A 309 1.05 15.28 -19.06
N LEU A 310 0.86 14.50 -17.98
CA LEU A 310 1.33 13.12 -17.89
C LEU A 310 0.17 12.13 -18.14
N PRO A 311 0.30 11.20 -19.10
CA PRO A 311 -0.72 10.20 -19.35
C PRO A 311 -0.86 9.21 -18.20
N LYS A 312 -2.11 8.92 -17.82
CA LYS A 312 -2.40 7.98 -16.73
C LYS A 312 -1.90 6.57 -17.01
N ASN A 313 -1.85 6.13 -18.27
CA ASN A 313 -1.44 4.77 -18.63
C ASN A 313 0.06 4.55 -18.33
N VAL A 314 0.93 5.50 -18.71
CA VAL A 314 2.37 5.40 -18.43
C VAL A 314 2.66 5.60 -16.96
N LEU A 315 1.96 6.53 -16.28
CA LEU A 315 2.10 6.67 -14.84
C LEU A 315 1.71 5.40 -14.08
N SER A 316 0.57 4.79 -14.42
CA SER A 316 0.09 3.58 -13.76
C SER A 316 1.05 2.41 -13.97
N LYS A 317 1.56 2.22 -15.19
CA LYS A 317 2.55 1.17 -15.47
C LYS A 317 3.87 1.45 -14.75
N PHE A 318 4.35 2.70 -14.72
CA PHE A 318 5.57 3.10 -14.00
C PHE A 318 5.46 2.78 -12.50
N ILE A 319 4.31 3.07 -11.87
CA ILE A 319 4.02 2.67 -10.49
C ILE A 319 3.96 1.15 -10.32
N CYS A 320 3.38 0.41 -11.27
CA CYS A 320 3.27 -1.04 -11.15
C CYS A 320 4.61 -1.77 -11.28
N VAL A 321 5.59 -1.19 -11.97
CA VAL A 321 6.91 -1.81 -12.17
C VAL A 321 7.94 -1.40 -11.12
N SER A 322 7.60 -0.52 -10.18
CA SER A 322 8.51 -0.02 -9.14
C SER A 322 8.59 -0.92 -7.91
N ASP A 323 9.38 -0.50 -6.93
CA ASP A 323 9.44 -1.07 -5.58
C ASP A 323 8.95 -0.03 -4.54
N LEU A 324 8.37 -0.51 -3.43
CA LEU A 324 7.86 0.39 -2.38
C LEU A 324 8.96 1.10 -1.59
N ARG A 325 10.22 0.64 -1.67
CA ARG A 325 11.34 1.16 -0.88
C ARG A 325 12.47 1.69 -1.75
N THR A 326 12.81 0.95 -2.79
CA THR A 326 13.90 1.23 -3.72
C THR A 326 13.38 2.14 -4.81
N GLN A 327 14.00 3.31 -4.95
CA GLN A 327 13.61 4.27 -5.96
C GLN A 327 13.94 3.73 -7.36
N ILE A 328 13.08 4.00 -8.33
CA ILE A 328 13.33 3.84 -9.76
C ILE A 328 13.11 5.18 -10.45
N ALA A 329 13.77 5.40 -11.58
CA ALA A 329 13.67 6.60 -12.39
C ALA A 329 13.41 6.28 -13.87
N GLY A 330 12.83 7.24 -14.57
CA GLY A 330 12.66 7.22 -16.03
C GLY A 330 12.83 8.61 -16.62
N TYR A 331 13.42 8.69 -17.81
CA TYR A 331 13.49 9.94 -18.56
C TYR A 331 12.18 10.21 -19.29
N MET A 332 11.76 11.46 -19.32
CA MET A 332 10.51 11.88 -19.96
C MET A 332 10.81 12.60 -21.26
N TYR A 333 10.11 12.19 -22.31
CA TYR A 333 10.15 12.82 -23.62
C TYR A 333 8.74 13.17 -24.07
N GLY A 334 8.59 14.28 -24.77
CA GLY A 334 7.28 14.77 -25.15
C GLY A 334 7.34 15.86 -26.20
N VAL A 335 6.20 16.50 -26.41
CA VAL A 335 6.04 17.56 -27.39
C VAL A 335 4.94 18.51 -26.94
N SER A 336 5.00 19.77 -27.37
CA SER A 336 3.87 20.67 -27.24
C SER A 336 2.80 20.36 -28.28
N PRO A 337 1.52 20.39 -27.92
CA PRO A 337 0.47 20.24 -28.91
C PRO A 337 0.46 21.45 -29.87
N PRO A 338 0.06 21.28 -31.15
CA PRO A 338 0.16 22.35 -32.16
C PRO A 338 -0.64 23.61 -31.85
N ASP A 339 -1.62 23.52 -30.96
CA ASP A 339 -2.51 24.60 -30.54
C ASP A 339 -1.98 25.39 -29.33
N ASN A 340 -1.03 24.84 -28.56
CA ASN A 340 -0.55 25.50 -27.34
C ASN A 340 0.90 25.11 -26.96
N GLU A 341 1.84 25.99 -27.27
CA GLU A 341 3.27 25.82 -26.94
C GLU A 341 3.57 25.84 -25.43
N GLN A 342 2.69 26.43 -24.61
CA GLN A 342 2.86 26.47 -23.15
C GLN A 342 2.45 25.16 -22.46
N VAL A 343 1.88 24.20 -23.21
CA VAL A 343 1.58 22.86 -22.71
C VAL A 343 2.65 21.88 -23.19
N LYS A 344 3.10 21.00 -22.29
CA LYS A 344 4.07 19.94 -22.58
C LYS A 344 3.43 18.59 -22.32
N GLU A 345 3.14 17.84 -23.38
CA GLU A 345 2.53 16.51 -23.28
C GLU A 345 3.63 15.44 -23.23
N VAL A 346 3.71 14.69 -22.12
CA VAL A 346 4.65 13.57 -22.01
C VAL A 346 4.16 12.42 -22.89
N ARG A 347 4.93 12.07 -23.93
CA ARG A 347 4.59 11.01 -24.88
C ARG A 347 5.32 9.70 -24.59
N CYS A 348 6.51 9.78 -24.03
CA CYS A 348 7.36 8.62 -23.76
C CYS A 348 8.01 8.70 -22.38
N ILE A 349 8.07 7.56 -21.69
CA ILE A 349 8.97 7.35 -20.55
C ILE A 349 10.01 6.30 -20.94
N VAL A 350 11.29 6.67 -20.85
CA VAL A 350 12.40 5.76 -21.13
C VAL A 350 12.97 5.24 -19.81
N LEU A 351 12.93 3.92 -19.60
CA LEU A 351 13.68 3.28 -18.53
C LEU A 351 15.06 2.89 -19.06
N VAL A 352 16.09 3.35 -18.37
CA VAL A 352 17.49 3.03 -18.67
C VAL A 352 18.04 2.03 -17.64
N PRO A 353 19.18 1.36 -17.92
CA PRO A 353 19.87 0.56 -16.92
C PRO A 353 20.11 1.37 -15.63
N GLN A 354 19.65 0.91 -14.48
CA GLN A 354 19.71 1.71 -13.26
C GLN A 354 19.86 0.86 -12.00
N VAL A 355 20.43 1.49 -10.97
CA VAL A 355 20.51 0.93 -9.61
C VAL A 355 19.94 1.95 -8.62
N GLY A 356 18.83 1.57 -7.99
CA GLY A 356 18.15 2.39 -6.99
C GLY A 356 18.58 2.08 -5.56
N ASN A 357 18.36 3.02 -4.64
CA ASN A 357 18.33 2.77 -3.21
C ASN A 357 17.14 3.52 -2.58
N HIS A 358 17.11 3.70 -1.26
CA HIS A 358 16.00 4.37 -0.57
C HIS A 358 16.04 5.90 -0.65
N VAL A 359 17.18 6.48 -1.06
CA VAL A 359 17.46 7.92 -1.09
C VAL A 359 17.60 8.45 -2.52
N GLY A 360 17.99 7.62 -3.50
CA GLY A 360 18.11 8.05 -4.89
C GLY A 360 18.41 6.91 -5.87
N VAL A 361 18.67 7.27 -7.14
CA VAL A 361 18.89 6.34 -8.25
C VAL A 361 20.16 6.69 -9.00
N THR A 362 21.00 5.69 -9.27
CA THR A 362 22.17 5.84 -10.14
C THR A 362 21.78 5.45 -11.57
N LEU A 363 22.01 6.37 -12.51
CA LEU A 363 21.74 6.21 -13.94
C LEU A 363 23.07 6.26 -14.74
N PRO A 364 23.11 5.72 -15.97
CA PRO A 364 24.25 5.87 -16.86
C PRO A 364 24.31 7.32 -17.37
N HIS A 365 25.50 7.80 -17.71
CA HIS A 365 25.69 9.18 -18.18
C HIS A 365 25.13 9.40 -19.58
N MET A 366 25.09 8.34 -20.40
CA MET A 366 24.52 8.38 -21.74
C MET A 366 23.01 8.60 -21.65
N LEU A 367 22.51 9.66 -22.31
CA LEU A 367 21.07 9.88 -22.45
C LEU A 367 20.45 8.91 -23.47
N PRO A 368 19.13 8.68 -23.39
CA PRO A 368 18.39 7.92 -24.39
C PRO A 368 18.54 8.47 -25.81
N GLU A 369 18.95 7.61 -26.74
CA GLU A 369 19.00 7.86 -28.18
C GLU A 369 18.25 6.74 -28.91
N HIS A 370 17.32 7.11 -29.79
CA HIS A 370 16.58 6.20 -30.68
C HIS A 370 15.78 7.01 -31.71
N ASP A 371 15.57 6.47 -32.91
CA ASP A 371 14.74 7.04 -33.99
C ASP A 371 13.35 7.56 -33.52
N TYR A 372 12.66 6.85 -32.61
CA TYR A 372 11.34 7.28 -32.10
C TYR A 372 11.40 8.49 -31.14
N LEU A 373 12.60 8.88 -30.70
CA LEU A 373 12.82 10.05 -29.84
C LEU A 373 13.26 11.28 -30.63
N GLU A 374 13.60 11.16 -31.93
CA GLU A 374 14.10 12.28 -32.73
C GLU A 374 13.09 13.44 -32.84
N ASP A 375 11.80 13.12 -32.94
CA ASP A 375 10.71 14.10 -33.01
C ASP A 375 10.24 14.59 -31.62
N LEU A 376 10.85 14.13 -30.53
CA LEU A 376 10.45 14.47 -29.17
C LEU A 376 11.52 15.29 -28.45
N GLU A 377 11.10 16.27 -27.64
CA GLU A 377 12.00 17.02 -26.79
C GLU A 377 12.11 16.38 -25.39
N PRO A 378 13.30 16.42 -24.74
CA PRO A 378 13.44 15.97 -23.36
C PRO A 378 12.69 16.91 -22.42
N LEU A 379 11.84 16.35 -21.56
CA LEU A 379 11.05 17.07 -20.55
C LEU A 379 11.58 16.84 -19.12
N GLY A 380 12.74 16.18 -18.98
CA GLY A 380 13.38 15.89 -17.71
C GLY A 380 13.19 14.43 -17.28
N TRP A 381 12.93 14.19 -16.00
CA TRP A 381 12.85 12.84 -15.45
C TRP A 381 11.82 12.72 -14.32
N LEU A 382 11.33 11.51 -14.12
CA LEU A 382 10.47 11.15 -12.99
C LEU A 382 11.11 10.02 -12.18
N HIS A 383 10.88 10.00 -10.88
CA HIS A 383 11.29 8.89 -10.03
C HIS A 383 10.31 8.64 -8.89
N THR A 384 10.33 7.42 -8.38
CA THR A 384 9.53 7.04 -7.20
C THR A 384 10.28 7.35 -5.92
N GLN A 385 9.57 7.66 -4.84
CA GLN A 385 10.13 7.76 -3.50
C GLN A 385 9.26 7.03 -2.45
N PRO A 386 9.87 6.41 -1.42
CA PRO A 386 9.15 5.58 -0.46
C PRO A 386 8.21 6.36 0.46
N ASN A 387 8.50 7.65 0.69
CA ASN A 387 7.70 8.53 1.52
C ASN A 387 7.57 9.89 0.84
N GLU A 388 6.46 10.58 1.08
CA GLU A 388 6.27 11.97 0.67
C GLU A 388 7.13 12.89 1.52
N LEU A 389 7.93 13.72 0.87
CA LEU A 389 8.82 14.69 1.51
C LEU A 389 8.26 16.11 1.39
N PRO A 390 8.41 16.96 2.42
CA PRO A 390 7.88 18.33 2.39
C PRO A 390 8.64 19.24 1.41
N GLN A 391 9.85 18.86 1.04
CA GLN A 391 10.74 19.58 0.14
C GLN A 391 11.40 18.60 -0.82
N LEU A 392 11.84 19.10 -1.97
CA LEU A 392 12.65 18.30 -2.89
C LEU A 392 13.92 17.81 -2.15
N PRO A 393 14.38 16.57 -2.37
CA PRO A 393 15.67 16.10 -1.88
C PRO A 393 16.84 16.89 -2.48
N PRO A 394 17.90 17.19 -1.71
CA PRO A 394 19.12 17.77 -2.27
C PRO A 394 19.77 16.90 -3.35
N GLY A 395 19.64 15.58 -3.22
CA GLY A 395 20.16 14.62 -4.20
C GLY A 395 19.54 14.80 -5.59
N ASP A 396 18.24 15.11 -5.64
CA ASP A 396 17.52 15.31 -6.91
C ASP A 396 18.00 16.60 -7.59
N VAL A 397 18.25 17.66 -6.82
CA VAL A 397 18.83 18.92 -7.33
C VAL A 397 20.22 18.69 -7.93
N VAL A 398 21.08 17.94 -7.23
CA VAL A 398 22.41 17.59 -7.73
C VAL A 398 22.32 16.73 -8.98
N GLN A 399 21.46 15.71 -8.98
CA GLN A 399 21.29 14.81 -10.11
C GLN A 399 20.76 15.53 -11.35
N HIS A 400 19.73 16.37 -11.20
CA HIS A 400 19.15 17.12 -12.31
C HIS A 400 20.14 18.15 -12.86
N ALA A 401 20.84 18.91 -12.00
CA ALA A 401 21.87 19.85 -12.44
C ALA A 401 23.04 19.15 -13.16
N ARG A 402 23.43 17.96 -12.70
CA ARG A 402 24.45 17.14 -13.37
C ARG A 402 24.01 16.70 -14.77
N ILE A 403 22.79 16.19 -14.91
CA ILE A 403 22.28 15.74 -16.20
C ILE A 403 22.22 16.92 -17.20
N MET A 404 21.76 18.09 -16.74
CA MET A 404 21.73 19.30 -17.56
C MET A 404 23.13 19.78 -17.99
N ASP A 405 24.11 19.72 -17.09
CA ASP A 405 25.48 20.14 -17.41
C ASP A 405 26.16 19.19 -18.42
N ASP A 406 25.96 17.89 -18.22
CA ASP A 406 26.52 16.85 -19.09
C ASP A 406 25.81 16.83 -20.46
N ASN A 407 24.57 17.38 -20.57
CA ASN A 407 23.74 17.29 -21.78
C ASN A 407 23.10 18.63 -22.17
N LYS A 408 23.72 19.30 -23.15
CA LYS A 408 23.27 20.58 -23.71
C LYS A 408 21.88 20.55 -24.36
N SER A 409 21.32 19.36 -24.62
CA SER A 409 19.97 19.19 -25.17
C SER A 409 18.87 19.49 -24.14
N TRP A 410 19.20 19.47 -22.85
CA TRP A 410 18.24 19.79 -21.78
C TRP A 410 18.11 21.31 -21.61
N ASP A 411 16.90 21.80 -21.80
CA ASP A 411 16.54 23.20 -21.55
C ASP A 411 16.10 23.35 -20.08
N GLY A 412 16.77 24.22 -19.33
CA GLY A 412 16.46 24.47 -17.92
C GLY A 412 15.07 25.05 -17.64
N GLU A 413 14.44 25.67 -18.65
CA GLU A 413 13.07 26.17 -18.52
C GLU A 413 12.00 25.11 -18.82
N LYS A 414 12.36 24.05 -19.57
CA LYS A 414 11.44 23.00 -20.03
C LYS A 414 11.61 21.65 -19.32
N THR A 415 12.75 21.41 -18.71
CA THR A 415 13.05 20.14 -18.05
C THR A 415 12.66 20.18 -16.58
N ILE A 416 11.99 19.12 -16.12
CA ILE A 416 11.43 19.04 -14.76
C ILE A 416 11.80 17.74 -14.06
N MET A 417 11.62 17.73 -12.75
CA MET A 417 11.68 16.54 -11.88
C MET A 417 10.29 16.23 -11.39
N ILE A 418 9.80 15.02 -11.65
CA ILE A 418 8.56 14.54 -11.05
C ILE A 418 8.88 13.52 -9.96
N THR A 419 8.49 13.83 -8.74
CA THR A 419 8.52 12.89 -7.62
C THR A 419 7.20 12.13 -7.55
N CYS A 420 7.25 10.80 -7.49
CA CYS A 420 6.09 9.94 -7.26
C CYS A 420 6.23 9.26 -5.90
N SER A 421 5.53 9.80 -4.90
CA SER A 421 5.63 9.38 -3.50
C SER A 421 4.60 8.31 -3.16
N PHE A 422 5.03 7.22 -2.52
CA PHE A 422 4.11 6.21 -2.02
C PHE A 422 3.50 6.63 -0.68
N THR A 423 2.18 6.76 -0.63
CA THR A 423 1.40 7.01 0.59
C THR A 423 0.49 5.81 0.88
N PRO A 424 0.02 5.58 2.13
CA PRO A 424 -0.80 4.42 2.45
C PRO A 424 -2.07 4.34 1.58
N GLY A 425 -2.12 3.39 0.64
CA GLY A 425 -3.24 3.19 -0.29
C GLY A 425 -3.29 4.13 -1.50
N SER A 426 -2.31 5.00 -1.69
CA SER A 426 -2.31 6.03 -2.74
C SER A 426 -0.90 6.41 -3.21
N CYS A 427 -0.84 7.27 -4.23
CA CYS A 427 0.39 7.93 -4.67
C CYS A 427 0.21 9.44 -4.71
N SER A 428 1.24 10.19 -4.33
CA SER A 428 1.29 11.66 -4.42
C SER A 428 2.35 12.07 -5.45
N LEU A 429 1.99 12.90 -6.42
CA LEU A 429 2.89 13.45 -7.42
C LEU A 429 3.14 14.93 -7.22
N THR A 430 4.42 15.33 -7.32
CA THR A 430 4.82 16.73 -7.34
C THR A 430 5.87 16.94 -8.41
N ALA A 431 5.67 17.97 -9.24
CA ALA A 431 6.60 18.38 -10.27
C ALA A 431 7.39 19.63 -9.84
N TYR A 432 8.69 19.62 -10.12
CA TYR A 432 9.63 20.67 -9.75
C TYR A 432 10.49 21.08 -10.95
N LYS A 433 10.84 22.36 -11.02
CA LYS A 433 11.85 22.91 -11.94
C LYS A 433 13.00 23.49 -11.12
N LEU A 434 14.23 23.34 -11.59
CA LEU A 434 15.35 24.02 -10.94
C LEU A 434 15.31 25.52 -11.22
N THR A 435 15.66 26.32 -10.21
CA THR A 435 15.98 27.73 -10.42
C THR A 435 17.43 27.86 -10.88
N PRO A 436 17.84 28.99 -11.49
CA PRO A 436 19.25 29.24 -11.81
C PRO A 436 20.18 29.08 -10.60
N GLN A 437 19.71 29.48 -9.41
CA GLN A 437 20.44 29.30 -8.16
C GLN A 437 20.60 27.82 -7.79
N GLY A 438 19.53 27.01 -7.97
CA GLY A 438 19.59 25.56 -7.76
C GLY A 438 20.53 24.85 -8.71
N TYR A 439 20.55 25.27 -9.98
CA TYR A 439 21.48 24.74 -10.98
C TYR A 439 22.94 24.99 -10.58
N GLU A 440 23.31 26.24 -10.26
CA GLU A 440 24.67 26.59 -9.80
C GLU A 440 25.05 25.85 -8.52
N TRP A 441 24.11 25.70 -7.58
CA TRP A 441 24.33 24.99 -6.34
C TRP A 441 24.56 23.49 -6.58
N GLY A 442 23.74 22.87 -7.43
CA GLY A 442 23.86 21.46 -7.80
C GLY A 442 25.17 21.15 -8.52
N GLN A 443 25.63 22.03 -9.41
CA GLN A 443 26.93 21.92 -10.06
C GLN A 443 28.10 21.92 -9.07
N LYS A 444 28.03 22.75 -8.03
CA LYS A 444 29.09 22.87 -7.00
C LYS A 444 29.10 21.70 -6.00
N ASN A 445 27.98 20.98 -5.86
CA ASN A 445 27.78 19.96 -4.82
C ASN A 445 27.72 18.53 -5.36
N ARG A 446 28.36 18.23 -6.50
CA ARG A 446 28.37 16.90 -7.14
C ARG A 446 28.77 15.74 -6.21
N GLU A 447 29.63 16.02 -5.23
CA GLU A 447 30.17 15.01 -4.31
C GLU A 447 29.50 15.04 -2.91
N SER A 448 28.58 15.97 -2.66
CA SER A 448 27.93 16.13 -1.35
C SER A 448 26.87 15.04 -1.13
N GLN A 449 27.21 14.00 -0.37
CA GLN A 449 26.30 12.89 -0.01
C GLN A 449 25.56 13.10 1.34
N GLY A 450 25.49 14.34 1.85
CA GLY A 450 24.83 14.64 3.13
C GLY A 450 23.33 14.92 3.01
N GLN A 451 22.54 14.58 4.03
CA GLN A 451 21.09 14.90 4.09
C GLN A 451 20.79 16.40 4.22
N ASN A 452 21.71 17.18 4.80
CA ASN A 452 21.59 18.63 4.95
C ASN A 452 22.86 19.33 4.45
N PRO A 453 23.06 19.40 3.13
CA PRO A 453 24.23 20.03 2.55
C PRO A 453 24.16 21.56 2.73
N GLN A 454 25.32 22.18 2.97
CA GLN A 454 25.40 23.60 3.30
C GLN A 454 24.87 24.46 2.13
N GLY A 455 24.02 25.44 2.47
CA GLY A 455 23.43 26.35 1.49
C GLY A 455 22.20 25.81 0.74
N TYR A 456 21.75 24.59 1.04
CA TYR A 456 20.49 24.05 0.50
C TYR A 456 19.26 24.76 1.09
N GLY A 457 18.24 24.99 0.27
CA GLY A 457 16.97 25.59 0.71
C GLY A 457 15.91 25.59 -0.39
N SER A 458 14.71 26.04 -0.06
CA SER A 458 13.54 26.04 -0.95
C SER A 458 13.71 26.94 -2.19
N GLN A 459 14.65 27.87 -2.18
CA GLN A 459 14.98 28.76 -3.30
C GLN A 459 15.66 28.04 -4.48
N MET A 460 16.10 26.79 -4.30
CA MET A 460 16.81 26.02 -5.33
C MET A 460 15.88 25.43 -6.40
N TYR A 461 14.58 25.39 -6.13
CA TYR A 461 13.60 24.82 -7.03
C TYR A 461 12.28 25.57 -6.92
N GLU A 462 11.43 25.43 -7.92
CA GLU A 462 10.05 25.88 -7.88
C GLU A 462 9.11 24.75 -8.27
N LYS A 463 7.93 24.69 -7.65
CA LYS A 463 6.90 23.74 -8.07
C LYS A 463 6.28 24.22 -9.37
N VAL A 464 6.04 23.29 -10.29
CA VAL A 464 5.43 23.57 -11.59
C VAL A 464 4.12 22.83 -11.74
N GLN A 465 3.25 23.37 -12.59
CA GLN A 465 1.94 22.80 -12.80
C GLN A 465 2.03 21.50 -13.59
N MET A 466 1.43 20.44 -13.04
CA MET A 466 1.23 19.18 -13.76
C MET A 466 -0.23 18.73 -13.71
N LEU A 467 -0.65 18.04 -14.76
CA LEU A 467 -1.99 17.46 -14.90
C LEU A 467 -1.88 16.01 -15.34
N LEU A 468 -2.85 15.20 -14.92
CA LEU A 468 -3.00 13.83 -15.41
C LEU A 468 -4.08 13.78 -16.48
N SER A 469 -3.80 13.09 -17.59
CA SER A 469 -4.72 12.96 -18.70
C SER A 469 -4.99 11.49 -19.05
N ASP A 470 -6.25 11.21 -19.38
CA ASP A 470 -6.72 9.97 -20.01
C ASP A 470 -7.08 10.18 -21.49
N ARG A 471 -6.85 11.39 -22.04
CA ARG A 471 -7.21 11.72 -23.43
C ARG A 471 -6.25 11.13 -24.47
N PHE A 472 -5.03 10.82 -24.06
CA PHE A 472 -4.02 10.22 -24.92
C PHE A 472 -3.19 9.21 -24.13
N HIS A 473 -2.50 8.34 -24.85
CA HIS A 473 -1.64 7.32 -24.29
C HIS A 473 -0.19 7.68 -24.57
N GLY A 474 0.66 7.52 -23.56
CA GLY A 474 2.11 7.48 -23.76
C GLY A 474 2.59 6.04 -24.01
N PHE A 475 3.86 5.90 -24.37
CA PHE A 475 4.54 4.62 -24.54
C PHE A 475 5.83 4.55 -23.71
N PHE A 476 6.44 3.37 -23.65
CA PHE A 476 7.71 3.14 -22.99
C PHE A 476 8.79 2.74 -23.98
N MET A 477 10.02 3.09 -23.62
CA MET A 477 11.22 2.48 -24.20
C MET A 477 12.06 1.89 -23.08
N VAL A 478 12.67 0.76 -23.36
CA VAL A 478 13.48 -0.01 -22.40
C VAL A 478 14.77 -0.46 -23.07
N PRO A 479 15.78 -0.91 -22.31
CA PRO A 479 17.02 -1.41 -22.89
C PRO A 479 16.74 -2.59 -23.83
N SER A 480 17.50 -2.70 -24.92
CA SER A 480 17.38 -3.78 -25.91
C SER A 480 17.50 -5.17 -25.30
N THR A 481 18.33 -5.30 -24.25
CA THR A 481 18.50 -6.50 -23.42
C THR A 481 17.25 -6.89 -22.63
N GLY A 482 16.28 -5.97 -22.50
CA GLY A 482 15.08 -6.13 -21.68
C GLY A 482 15.32 -6.00 -20.17
N VAL A 483 16.54 -5.64 -19.74
CA VAL A 483 16.94 -5.48 -18.33
C VAL A 483 17.22 -4.01 -18.06
N TRP A 484 16.33 -3.36 -17.31
CA TRP A 484 16.53 -2.00 -16.81
C TRP A 484 16.96 -1.98 -15.34
N ASN A 485 16.52 -2.96 -14.54
CA ASN A 485 16.83 -3.00 -13.11
C ASN A 485 18.08 -3.84 -12.82
N TYR A 486 19.13 -3.18 -12.30
CA TYR A 486 20.39 -3.83 -11.91
C TYR A 486 20.56 -3.97 -10.39
N ASN A 487 19.51 -3.77 -9.59
CA ASN A 487 19.60 -3.89 -8.13
C ASN A 487 20.05 -5.27 -7.62
N PHE A 488 19.78 -6.35 -8.36
CA PHE A 488 20.29 -7.71 -8.05
C PHE A 488 21.51 -8.11 -8.89
N MET A 489 22.00 -7.20 -9.74
CA MET A 489 23.12 -7.39 -10.65
C MET A 489 24.07 -6.19 -10.59
N GLY A 490 24.24 -5.61 -9.39
CA GLY A 490 24.88 -4.29 -9.21
C GLY A 490 26.31 -4.22 -9.75
N VAL A 491 27.04 -5.35 -9.74
CA VAL A 491 28.40 -5.46 -10.31
C VAL A 491 28.42 -5.26 -11.83
N GLN A 492 27.30 -5.53 -12.52
CA GLN A 492 27.17 -5.37 -13.97
C GLN A 492 26.76 -3.95 -14.37
N HIS A 493 26.38 -3.10 -13.41
CA HIS A 493 26.00 -1.72 -13.68
C HIS A 493 27.20 -0.78 -13.51
N SER A 494 27.37 0.14 -14.46
CA SER A 494 28.37 1.21 -14.39
C SER A 494 27.78 2.50 -14.90
N ALA A 495 28.09 3.62 -14.27
CA ALA A 495 27.61 4.93 -14.72
C ALA A 495 28.14 5.30 -16.12
N GLY A 496 29.25 4.70 -16.57
CA GLY A 496 29.78 4.89 -17.92
C GLY A 496 29.31 3.85 -18.95
N MET A 497 28.35 2.98 -18.60
CA MET A 497 27.88 1.94 -19.53
C MET A 497 27.08 2.54 -20.69
N LYS A 498 27.16 1.88 -21.85
CA LYS A 498 26.32 2.17 -23.02
C LYS A 498 25.16 1.19 -23.09
N TYR A 499 24.07 1.62 -23.72
CA TYR A 499 22.87 0.80 -23.91
C TYR A 499 22.15 1.23 -25.17
N ASP A 500 21.49 0.26 -25.82
CA ASP A 500 20.56 0.51 -26.90
C ASP A 500 19.13 0.38 -26.38
N LEU A 501 18.17 0.97 -27.08
CA LEU A 501 16.76 0.98 -26.68
C LEU A 501 15.88 0.18 -27.65
N LYS A 502 14.73 -0.27 -27.15
CA LYS A 502 13.64 -0.81 -27.97
C LYS A 502 12.29 -0.32 -27.45
N LEU A 503 11.30 -0.31 -28.34
CA LEU A 503 9.91 -0.08 -27.99
C LEU A 503 9.33 -1.33 -27.32
N ASP A 504 9.15 -1.28 -26.00
CA ASP A 504 8.58 -2.37 -25.21
C ASP A 504 8.11 -1.84 -23.85
N ASN A 505 7.27 -2.61 -23.15
CA ASN A 505 6.85 -2.26 -21.80
C ASN A 505 7.90 -2.69 -20.77
N PRO A 506 8.14 -1.90 -19.71
CA PRO A 506 9.05 -2.29 -18.65
C PRO A 506 8.51 -3.51 -17.90
N LYS A 507 9.42 -4.44 -17.62
CA LYS A 507 9.19 -5.56 -16.70
C LYS A 507 9.15 -5.07 -15.26
N GLU A 508 8.46 -5.78 -14.38
CA GLU A 508 8.33 -5.45 -12.96
C GLU A 508 9.69 -5.49 -12.25
N PHE A 509 9.85 -4.72 -11.16
CA PHE A 509 11.10 -4.64 -10.38
C PHE A 509 11.69 -6.02 -10.05
N TYR A 510 10.85 -6.97 -9.65
CA TYR A 510 11.21 -8.34 -9.27
C TYR A 510 11.02 -9.38 -10.40
N ALA A 511 10.94 -8.96 -11.65
CA ALA A 511 10.88 -9.88 -12.79
C ALA A 511 12.12 -10.80 -12.83
N GLU A 512 11.95 -11.99 -13.40
CA GLU A 512 12.98 -13.04 -13.41
C GLU A 512 14.28 -12.57 -14.07
N ALA A 513 14.13 -11.85 -15.19
CA ALA A 513 15.24 -11.25 -15.94
C ALA A 513 16.09 -10.26 -15.11
N HIS A 514 15.53 -9.65 -14.06
CA HIS A 514 16.26 -8.72 -13.19
C HIS A 514 17.03 -9.43 -12.07
N ARG A 515 16.84 -10.74 -11.88
CA ARG A 515 17.40 -11.49 -10.74
C ARG A 515 17.85 -12.92 -11.10
N PRO A 516 18.61 -13.12 -12.19
CA PRO A 516 18.97 -14.44 -12.72
C PRO A 516 19.71 -15.31 -11.70
N ALA A 517 20.57 -14.73 -10.87
CA ALA A 517 21.34 -15.46 -9.85
C ALA A 517 20.44 -16.23 -8.86
N HIS A 518 19.24 -15.71 -8.55
CA HIS A 518 18.32 -16.43 -7.68
C HIS A 518 17.83 -17.74 -8.30
N PHE A 519 17.65 -17.78 -9.62
CA PHE A 519 17.15 -18.97 -10.33
C PHE A 519 18.26 -19.97 -10.64
N MET A 520 19.47 -19.50 -10.97
CA MET A 520 20.63 -20.37 -11.17
C MET A 520 21.02 -21.15 -9.90
N ASN A 521 20.83 -20.55 -8.73
CA ASN A 521 21.06 -21.23 -7.45
C ASN A 521 20.05 -22.36 -7.17
N PHE A 522 18.83 -22.29 -7.73
CA PHE A 522 17.86 -23.38 -7.59
C PHE A 522 18.17 -24.54 -8.55
N ALA A 523 18.57 -24.25 -9.79
CA ALA A 523 18.95 -25.28 -10.76
C ALA A 523 20.11 -26.16 -10.24
N THR A 524 21.09 -25.55 -9.56
CA THR A 524 22.20 -26.27 -8.94
C THR A 524 21.80 -27.09 -7.70
N MET A 525 20.67 -26.79 -7.06
CA MET A 525 20.12 -27.60 -5.97
C MET A 525 19.31 -28.79 -6.51
N GLU A 526 18.50 -28.59 -7.57
CA GLU A 526 17.77 -29.66 -8.24
C GLU A 526 18.70 -30.73 -8.83
N GLU A 527 19.87 -30.34 -9.39
CA GLU A 527 20.86 -31.31 -9.88
C GLU A 527 21.40 -32.24 -8.77
N VAL A 528 21.40 -31.79 -7.51
CA VAL A 528 21.83 -32.59 -6.34
C VAL A 528 20.70 -33.51 -5.86
N GLU A 529 19.44 -33.04 -5.89
CA GLU A 529 18.27 -33.86 -5.52
C GLU A 529 17.93 -34.91 -6.59
N GLN A 530 18.03 -34.58 -7.88
CA GLN A 530 17.84 -35.54 -8.97
C GLN A 530 18.88 -36.67 -8.96
N ALA A 531 20.09 -36.42 -8.44
CA ALA A 531 21.08 -37.48 -8.22
C ALA A 531 20.72 -38.43 -7.06
N ALA A 532 19.81 -38.02 -6.16
CA ALA A 532 19.35 -38.81 -5.02
C ALA A 532 18.00 -39.52 -5.26
N GLU A 533 17.19 -39.05 -6.22
CA GLU A 533 15.82 -39.52 -6.48
C GLU A 533 15.66 -40.29 -7.81
N ALA A 534 16.68 -41.05 -8.21
CA ALA A 534 16.74 -41.74 -9.52
C ALA A 534 15.65 -42.82 -9.78
N ASP A 535 14.78 -43.13 -8.81
CA ASP A 535 13.74 -44.17 -8.89
C ASP A 535 12.31 -43.61 -8.67
N HIS A 536 12.00 -42.38 -9.10
CA HIS A 536 10.61 -41.92 -9.18
C HIS A 536 10.00 -42.26 -10.54
N GLU A 537 9.28 -43.38 -10.61
CA GLU A 537 8.49 -43.77 -11.78
C GLU A 537 7.27 -42.83 -11.94
N ASP A 538 7.31 -41.96 -12.95
CA ASP A 538 6.16 -41.18 -13.40
C ASP A 538 5.33 -42.01 -14.39
N TYR A 539 4.16 -42.46 -13.96
CA TYR A 539 3.23 -43.28 -14.75
C TYR A 539 2.15 -42.46 -15.47
N PHE A 540 2.27 -41.13 -15.50
CA PHE A 540 1.28 -40.26 -16.14
C PHE A 540 1.89 -39.43 -17.28
N ASP A 541 2.18 -40.12 -18.39
CA ASP A 541 2.19 -39.51 -19.73
C ASP A 541 0.79 -39.51 -20.36
#